data_AF-A0A7S1D6C7-F1
#
_entry.id   AF-A0A7S1D6C7-F1
#
_cell.length_a   1.000
_cell.length_b   1.000
_cell.length_c   1.000
_cell.angle_alpha   90.00
_cell.angle_beta   90.00
_cell.angle_gamma   90.00
#
_symmetry.space_group_name_H-M   'P 1'
#
loop_
_entity.id
_entity.type
_entity.pdbx_description
1 polymer ?
#
loop_
_entity_poly.entity_id
_entity_poly.type
_entity_poly.pdbx_seq_one_letter_code
_entity_poly.pdbx_strand_id
1 'polypeptide(L)'
;REGAKRTSEFKHLASCERDDSKSNEENWNAMIETLTESEGCFVVFDMRFEHGGRQMYRPLLVSWCPDSLGIQEKMLIGSNKDQVKRDLDGIQKSLHASDKDELTYEAARTATL
;
A
#
# COMPACT_ATOMS: atom_id res chain seq x y z
N ARG A 1 8.71 -27.95 3.36
CA ARG A 1 8.82 -26.58 2.80
C ARG A 1 7.40 -26.02 2.81
N GLU A 2 6.99 -25.50 3.95
CA GLU A 2 5.62 -25.02 4.17
C GLU A 2 5.73 -23.61 4.72
N GLY A 3 4.91 -22.71 4.20
CA GLY A 3 4.88 -21.33 4.68
C GLY A 3 4.43 -20.31 3.65
N ALA A 4 3.42 -20.62 2.82
CA ALA A 4 2.58 -19.54 2.31
C ALA A 4 1.62 -19.19 3.45
N LYS A 5 2.06 -18.28 4.32
CA LYS A 5 1.19 -17.78 5.38
C LYS A 5 0.03 -17.05 4.70
N ARG A 6 -1.19 -17.39 5.10
CA ARG A 6 -2.40 -16.76 4.56
C ARG A 6 -2.40 -15.30 5.00
N THR A 7 -2.82 -14.43 4.10
CA THR A 7 -3.14 -13.00 4.29
C THR A 7 -4.12 -12.72 5.44
N SER A 8 -4.63 -13.76 6.11
CA SER A 8 -5.61 -13.76 7.19
C SER A 8 -5.07 -13.35 8.57
N GLU A 9 -3.74 -13.21 8.78
CA GLU A 9 -3.18 -12.69 10.05
C GLU A 9 -3.14 -11.15 10.09
N PHE A 10 -3.18 -10.48 8.93
CA PHE A 10 -3.17 -9.02 8.86
C PHE A 10 -4.60 -8.49 8.75
N LYS A 11 -5.20 -8.16 9.91
CA LYS A 11 -6.55 -7.56 9.99
C LYS A 11 -6.74 -6.28 9.14
N HIS A 12 -5.64 -5.62 8.76
CA HIS A 12 -5.66 -4.33 8.10
C HIS A 12 -4.86 -4.34 6.79
N LEU A 13 -4.85 -5.45 6.05
CA LEU A 13 -4.31 -5.43 4.68
C LEU A 13 -5.47 -5.17 3.70
N ALA A 14 -5.54 -3.97 3.14
CA ALA A 14 -6.49 -3.65 2.08
C ALA A 14 -5.83 -3.90 0.73
N SER A 15 -6.45 -4.75 -0.09
CA SER A 15 -6.15 -4.82 -1.52
C SER A 15 -7.12 -3.90 -2.24
N CYS A 16 -6.63 -2.79 -2.79
CA CYS A 16 -7.47 -1.97 -3.65
C CYS A 16 -7.58 -2.70 -5.00
N GLU A 17 -8.79 -3.14 -5.33
CA GLU A 17 -9.05 -3.75 -6.64
C GLU A 17 -8.79 -2.70 -7.72
N ARG A 18 -7.86 -2.99 -8.64
CA ARG A 18 -7.52 -2.09 -9.74
C ARG A 18 -8.67 -2.09 -10.75
N ASP A 19 -9.06 -0.90 -11.18
CA ASP A 19 -9.88 -0.71 -12.37
C ASP A 19 -8.98 -0.43 -13.59
N ASP A 20 -8.87 -1.39 -14.51
CA ASP A 20 -8.05 -1.26 -15.74
C ASP A 20 -8.59 -0.22 -16.74
N SER A 21 -9.81 0.29 -16.53
CA SER A 21 -10.39 1.36 -17.36
C SER A 21 -9.97 2.76 -16.89
N LYS A 22 -9.46 2.87 -15.66
CA LYS A 22 -9.08 4.14 -15.02
C LYS A 22 -7.57 4.36 -15.04
N SER A 23 -7.16 5.62 -14.95
CA SER A 23 -5.74 5.97 -14.84
C SER A 23 -5.16 5.53 -13.49
N ASN A 24 -3.83 5.42 -13.40
CA ASN A 24 -3.15 5.11 -12.13
C ASN A 24 -3.50 6.13 -11.04
N GLU A 25 -3.61 7.41 -11.40
CA GLU A 25 -3.97 8.50 -10.48
C GLU A 25 -5.40 8.35 -9.95
N GLU A 26 -6.36 7.97 -10.79
CA GLU A 26 -7.74 7.76 -10.35
C GLU A 26 -7.87 6.55 -9.41
N ASN A 27 -7.19 5.44 -9.75
CA ASN A 27 -7.12 4.27 -8.87
C ASN A 27 -6.43 4.61 -7.54
N TRP A 28 -5.40 5.47 -7.59
CA TRP A 28 -4.70 5.94 -6.40
C TRP A 28 -5.60 6.82 -5.52
N ASN A 29 -6.32 7.78 -6.10
CA ASN A 29 -7.27 8.62 -5.37
C ASN A 29 -8.39 7.79 -4.75
N ALA A 30 -8.98 6.86 -5.52
CA ALA A 30 -10.02 5.95 -5.01
C ALA A 30 -9.50 5.12 -3.81
N MET A 31 -8.24 4.68 -3.86
CA MET A 31 -7.59 3.99 -2.75
C MET A 31 -7.46 4.90 -1.52
N ILE A 32 -7.04 6.16 -1.67
CA ILE A 32 -6.97 7.12 -0.55
C ILE A 32 -8.35 7.38 0.06
N GLU A 33 -9.41 7.44 -0.76
CA GLU A 33 -10.78 7.64 -0.29
C GLU A 33 -11.27 6.49 0.59
N THR A 34 -10.75 5.27 0.37
CA THR A 34 -11.06 4.12 1.24
C THR A 34 -10.33 4.15 2.59
N LEU A 35 -9.28 4.96 2.73
CA LEU A 35 -8.52 5.06 3.98
C LEU A 35 -9.32 5.85 5.02
N THR A 36 -9.41 5.32 6.22
CA THR A 36 -10.08 5.95 7.36
C THR A 36 -9.06 6.41 8.41
N GLU A 37 -9.34 7.51 9.10
CA GLU A 37 -8.45 8.03 10.16
C GLU A 37 -8.57 7.26 11.48
N SER A 38 -9.59 6.41 11.60
CA SER A 38 -9.89 5.63 12.81
C SER A 38 -9.12 4.31 12.90
N GLU A 39 -8.45 3.88 11.83
CA GLU A 39 -7.69 2.63 11.80
C GLU A 39 -6.46 2.76 10.89
N GLY A 40 -5.35 2.11 11.27
CA GLY A 40 -4.15 2.04 10.46
C GLY A 40 -4.17 0.79 9.60
N CYS A 41 -3.75 0.90 8.34
CA CYS A 41 -3.77 -0.22 7.40
C CYS A 41 -2.57 -0.25 6.46
N PHE A 42 -2.34 -1.41 5.89
CA PHE A 42 -1.37 -1.61 4.81
C PHE A 42 -2.14 -1.79 3.52
N VAL A 43 -1.72 -1.06 2.50
CA VAL A 43 -2.32 -1.16 1.17
C VAL A 43 -1.25 -1.51 0.18
N VAL A 44 -1.54 -2.50 -0.65
CA VAL A 44 -0.67 -2.83 -1.78
C VAL A 44 -1.26 -2.15 -3.00
N PHE A 45 -0.49 -1.24 -3.59
CA PHE A 45 -0.86 -0.55 -4.80
C PHE A 45 0.07 -0.95 -5.93
N ASP A 46 -0.44 -1.67 -6.92
CA ASP A 46 0.31 -1.99 -8.11
C ASP A 46 0.30 -0.81 -9.09
N MET A 47 1.44 -0.17 -9.29
CA MET A 47 1.59 0.85 -10.33
C MET A 47 1.84 0.21 -11.69
N ARG A 48 1.03 0.63 -12.67
CA ARG A 48 1.19 0.21 -14.07
C ARG A 48 2.11 1.19 -14.81
N PHE A 49 3.16 0.66 -15.39
CA PHE A 49 4.08 1.38 -16.26
C PHE A 49 4.04 0.76 -17.65
N GLU A 50 4.14 1.58 -18.68
CA GLU A 50 4.36 1.09 -20.04
C GLU A 50 5.83 1.30 -20.41
N HIS A 51 6.50 0.23 -20.77
CA HIS A 51 7.89 0.30 -21.23
C HIS A 51 8.05 -0.55 -22.48
N GLY A 52 8.34 0.09 -23.62
CA GLY A 52 8.57 -0.58 -24.90
C GLY A 52 7.36 -1.40 -25.40
N GLY A 53 6.14 -0.89 -25.20
CA GLY A 53 4.90 -1.56 -25.60
C GLY A 53 4.50 -2.75 -24.71
N ARG A 54 5.17 -2.96 -23.58
CA ARG A 54 4.78 -3.94 -22.56
C ARG A 54 4.32 -3.23 -21.30
N GLN A 55 3.23 -3.74 -20.73
CA GLN A 55 2.75 -3.32 -19.42
C GLN A 55 3.61 -4.00 -18.35
N MET A 56 4.22 -3.20 -17.50
CA MET A 56 4.95 -3.63 -16.32
C MET A 56 4.20 -3.18 -15.09
N TYR A 57 4.19 -4.02 -14.06
CA TYR A 57 3.58 -3.69 -12.78
C TYR A 57 4.67 -3.64 -11.72
N ARG A 58 4.66 -2.59 -10.93
CA ARG A 58 5.53 -2.44 -9.76
C ARG A 58 4.66 -2.30 -8.53
N PRO A 59 4.61 -3.31 -7.65
CA PRO A 59 3.87 -3.21 -6.40
C PRO A 59 4.55 -2.22 -5.46
N LEU A 60 3.76 -1.30 -4.92
CA LEU A 60 4.15 -0.38 -3.85
C LEU A 60 3.37 -0.75 -2.59
N LEU A 61 4.08 -0.96 -1.49
CA LEU A 61 3.44 -1.09 -0.17
C LEU A 61 3.23 0.29 0.45
N VAL A 62 2.00 0.67 0.72
CA VAL A 62 1.63 1.89 1.43
C VAL A 62 1.26 1.52 2.87
N SER A 63 1.92 2.12 3.84
CA SER A 63 1.63 1.95 5.27
C SER A 63 0.91 3.19 5.77
N TRP A 64 -0.41 3.08 5.91
CA TRP A 64 -1.29 4.13 6.43
C TRP A 64 -1.33 4.08 7.96
N CYS A 65 -0.93 5.16 8.61
CA CYS A 65 -0.90 5.26 10.07
C CYS A 65 -1.25 6.67 10.54
N PRO A 66 -2.54 7.01 10.64
CA PRO A 66 -2.99 8.32 11.04
C PRO A 66 -2.49 8.70 12.44
N ASP A 67 -2.22 9.98 12.66
CA ASP A 67 -1.72 10.44 13.97
C ASP A 67 -2.78 10.33 15.07
N SER A 68 -4.05 10.33 14.70
CA SER A 68 -5.19 10.13 15.61
C SER A 68 -5.25 8.74 16.25
N LEU A 69 -4.47 7.77 15.76
CA LEU A 69 -4.43 6.40 16.31
C LEU A 69 -3.82 6.34 17.71
N GLY A 70 -4.30 5.37 18.49
CA GLY A 70 -3.69 5.02 19.76
C GLY A 70 -2.24 4.53 19.59
N ILE A 71 -1.43 4.72 20.64
CA ILE A 71 -0.02 4.29 20.66
C ILE A 71 0.11 2.80 20.34
N GLN A 72 -0.82 1.98 20.82
CA GLN A 72 -0.82 0.53 20.58
C GLN A 72 -1.01 0.17 19.11
N GLU A 73 -1.87 0.90 18.39
CA GLU A 73 -2.12 0.67 16.96
C GLU A 73 -0.93 1.13 16.12
N LYS A 74 -0.37 2.31 16.43
CA LYS A 74 0.87 2.79 15.79
C LYS A 74 2.00 1.78 15.97
N MET A 75 2.14 1.20 17.17
CA MET A 75 3.11 0.14 17.44
C MET A 75 2.84 -1.13 16.64
N LEU A 76 1.58 -1.52 16.48
CA LEU A 76 1.18 -2.69 15.70
C LEU A 76 1.54 -2.52 14.22
N ILE A 77 1.19 -1.38 13.61
CA ILE A 77 1.53 -1.06 12.22
C ILE A 77 3.06 -0.95 12.05
N GLY A 78 3.76 -0.28 12.96
CA GLY A 78 5.22 -0.24 12.93
C GLY A 78 5.86 -1.63 12.96
N SER A 79 5.38 -2.51 13.84
CA SER A 79 5.92 -3.87 14.04
C SER A 79 5.55 -4.82 12.89
N ASN A 80 4.36 -4.65 12.31
CA ASN A 80 3.87 -5.50 11.22
C ASN A 80 4.44 -5.12 9.85
N LYS A 81 4.96 -3.89 9.68
CA LYS A 81 5.49 -3.40 8.39
C LYS A 81 6.54 -4.33 7.79
N ASP A 82 7.52 -4.74 8.59
CA ASP A 82 8.60 -5.62 8.14
C ASP A 82 8.12 -7.03 7.82
N GLN A 83 7.10 -7.51 8.53
CA GLN A 83 6.50 -8.82 8.25
C GLN A 83 5.69 -8.80 6.96
N VAL A 84 4.87 -7.76 6.74
CA VAL A 84 4.08 -7.57 5.52
C VAL A 84 5.01 -7.45 4.30
N LYS A 85 6.10 -6.69 4.42
CA LYS A 85 7.08 -6.55 3.34
C LYS A 85 7.78 -7.87 2.99
N ARG A 86 8.01 -8.74 3.98
CA ARG A 86 8.61 -10.07 3.77
C ARG A 86 7.63 -11.08 3.18
N ASP A 87 6.36 -10.96 3.52
CA ASP A 87 5.31 -11.86 3.04
C ASP A 87 4.95 -11.56 1.57
N LEU A 88 4.99 -10.27 1.21
CA LEU A 88 4.75 -9.81 -0.16
C LEU A 88 6.05 -9.90 -0.98
N ASP A 89 6.24 -11.06 -1.62
CA ASP A 89 7.35 -11.30 -2.54
C ASP A 89 7.27 -10.32 -3.73
N GLY A 90 8.34 -9.54 -3.93
CA GLY A 90 8.44 -8.56 -5.03
C GLY A 90 8.26 -7.09 -4.65
N ILE A 91 7.93 -6.76 -3.39
CA ILE A 91 7.85 -5.36 -2.95
C ILE A 91 9.24 -4.78 -2.67
N GLN A 92 9.75 -4.00 -3.62
CA GLN A 92 11.03 -3.30 -3.47
C GLN A 92 10.90 -1.99 -2.70
N LYS A 93 9.76 -1.31 -2.86
CA LYS A 93 9.52 0.04 -2.37
C LYS A 93 8.33 0.06 -1.43
N SER A 94 8.44 0.86 -0.38
CA SER A 94 7.38 1.05 0.61
C SER A 94 7.27 2.53 0.94
N LEU A 95 6.05 3.03 0.98
CA LEU A 95 5.70 4.39 1.36
C LEU A 95 4.96 4.36 2.69
N HIS A 96 5.21 5.35 3.53
CA HIS A 96 4.51 5.53 4.79
C HIS A 96 3.93 6.92 4.81
N ALA A 97 2.68 7.03 5.25
CA ALA A 97 2.01 8.29 5.40
C ALA A 97 1.14 8.28 6.65
N SER A 98 1.10 9.44 7.30
CA SER A 98 0.22 9.73 8.42
C SER A 98 -0.98 10.58 8.01
N ASP A 99 -0.87 11.28 6.88
CA ASP A 99 -1.93 12.12 6.35
C ASP A 99 -2.25 11.77 4.88
N LYS A 100 -3.52 11.92 4.50
CA LYS A 100 -3.98 11.61 3.13
C LYS A 100 -3.34 12.55 2.11
N ASP A 101 -3.06 13.79 2.51
CA ASP A 101 -2.37 14.78 1.68
C ASP A 101 -0.90 14.38 1.40
N GLU A 102 -0.29 13.52 2.21
CA GLU A 102 1.06 12.98 1.95
C GLU A 102 1.03 11.86 0.89
N LEU A 103 -0.11 11.17 0.75
CA LEU A 103 -0.34 10.12 -0.23
C LEU A 103 -0.64 10.70 -1.61
N THR A 104 0.24 11.53 -2.16
CA THR A 104 0.07 12.01 -3.54
C THR A 104 0.50 10.96 -4.56
N TYR A 105 -0.18 10.94 -5.71
CA TYR A 105 0.21 10.09 -6.84
C TYR A 105 1.66 10.37 -7.29
N GLU A 106 2.10 11.63 -7.22
CA GLU A 106 3.48 12.00 -7.54
C GLU A 106 4.51 11.38 -6.60
N ALA A 107 4.24 11.35 -5.30
CA ALA A 107 5.11 10.70 -4.32
C ALA A 107 5.20 9.18 -4.58
N ALA A 108 4.07 8.55 -4.85
CA ALA A 108 3.99 7.13 -5.17
C ALA A 108 4.75 6.80 -6.46
N ARG A 109 4.50 7.58 -7.52
CA ARG A 109 5.17 7.45 -8.82
C ARG A 109 6.68 7.65 -8.69
N THR A 110 7.12 8.65 -7.93
CA THR A 110 8.56 8.89 -7.68
C THR A 110 9.19 7.76 -6.88
N ALA A 111 8.47 7.18 -5.92
CA ALA A 111 8.97 6.06 -5.13
C ALA A 111 9.17 4.78 -5.96
N THR A 112 8.41 4.62 -7.05
CA THR A 112 8.37 3.39 -7.87
C THR A 112 9.14 3.45 -9.18
N LEU A 113 9.46 4.65 -9.69
CA LEU A 113 10.36 4.86 -10.82
C LEU A 113 11.79 4.39 -10.48
#